data_AF-A0A1R2ASN4-F1
#
_entry.id   AF-A0A1R2ASN4-F1
#
_cell.length_a   1.000
_cell.length_b   1.000
_cell.length_c   1.000
_cell.angle_alpha   90.00
_cell.angle_beta   90.00
_cell.angle_gamma   90.00
#
_symmetry.space_group_name_H-M   'P 1'
#
loop_
_entity.id
_entity.type
_entity.pdbx_description
1 polymer ?
#
loop_
_entity_poly.entity_id
_entity_poly.type
_entity_poly.pdbx_seq_one_letter_code
_entity_poly.pdbx_strand_id
1 'polypeptide(L)'
;MGLAFLNKKGWHTGSFQNIEKVWIAEIKDQEEKRLTQEAQRRLKEEQHYEDLKRLQVEAGLIPKSHLQRLDWMYEGGAIKNTSSEEYLLGKTYAEPETVKGEWRPTLCKESTANQANEIFTKVHEDPYFAISQEEQRRRKEVTSNPQRMNELKREIEKMKKGKKHKKDKKDKHKHKKDKHHKHRGDESTEEYNRKKVIGREKNRYQKEASCDSQYLPNWDNKSR
;
A
#
# COMPACT_ATOMS: atom_id res chain seq x y z
N MET A 1 38.83 28.39 17.93
CA MET A 1 37.91 27.87 16.89
C MET A 1 38.73 27.16 15.81
N GLY A 2 39.04 25.87 15.94
CA GLY A 2 40.02 25.18 15.07
C GLY A 2 39.51 23.99 14.25
N LEU A 3 38.28 23.50 14.47
CA LEU A 3 37.82 22.21 13.91
C LEU A 3 36.71 22.35 12.86
N ALA A 4 36.27 23.57 12.54
CA ALA A 4 35.17 23.81 11.60
C ALA A 4 35.47 23.34 10.16
N PHE A 5 36.75 23.17 9.79
CA PHE A 5 37.13 22.65 8.47
C PHE A 5 36.79 21.17 8.29
N LEU A 6 36.69 20.40 9.38
CA LEU A 6 36.40 18.97 9.34
C LEU A 6 34.98 18.68 8.83
N ASN A 7 34.00 19.52 9.17
CA ASN A 7 32.63 19.39 8.68
C ASN A 7 32.50 19.60 7.17
N LYS A 8 33.49 20.23 6.51
CA LYS A 8 33.55 20.33 5.05
C LYS A 8 34.10 19.06 4.38
N LYS A 9 34.58 18.08 5.15
CA LYS A 9 35.09 16.81 4.66
C LYS A 9 33.98 15.76 4.67
N GLY A 10 33.72 15.11 3.54
CA GLY A 10 32.61 14.16 3.39
C GLY A 10 32.71 12.89 4.23
N TRP A 11 33.89 12.55 4.75
CA TRP A 11 34.11 11.41 5.65
C TRP A 11 33.94 11.75 7.13
N HIS A 12 33.84 13.03 7.49
CA HIS A 12 33.76 13.44 8.90
C HIS A 12 32.39 13.12 9.49
N THR A 13 32.36 12.44 10.65
CA THR A 13 31.13 11.97 11.30
C THR A 13 30.24 13.11 11.80
N GLY A 14 30.84 14.24 12.22
CA GLY A 14 30.12 15.44 12.62
C GLY A 14 29.55 16.28 11.46
N SER A 15 29.75 15.85 10.20
CA SER A 15 29.11 16.50 9.05
C SER A 15 27.61 16.21 9.05
N PHE A 16 26.78 17.25 8.85
CA PHE A 16 25.31 17.13 8.82
C PHE A 16 24.81 16.02 7.88
N GLN A 17 25.46 15.83 6.72
CA GLN A 17 25.08 14.78 5.76
C GLN A 17 25.31 13.37 6.30
N ASN A 18 26.34 13.16 7.11
CA ASN A 18 26.64 11.85 7.69
C ASN A 18 25.74 11.58 8.90
N ILE A 19 25.48 12.61 9.71
CA ILE A 19 24.50 12.55 10.79
C ILE A 19 23.11 12.18 10.23
N GLU A 20 22.69 12.82 9.14
CA GLU A 20 21.43 12.51 8.46
C GLU A 20 21.37 11.08 7.94
N LYS A 21 22.45 10.58 7.32
CA LYS A 21 22.52 9.18 6.85
C LYS A 21 22.41 8.18 8.00
N VAL A 22 23.12 8.43 9.10
CA VAL A 22 23.07 7.58 10.30
C VAL A 22 21.65 7.60 10.87
N TRP A 23 21.05 8.78 10.99
CA TRP A 23 19.68 8.93 11.48
C TRP A 23 18.66 8.19 10.62
N ILE A 24 18.77 8.28 9.29
CA ILE A 24 17.90 7.52 8.37
C ILE A 24 18.11 6.00 8.55
N ALA A 25 19.35 5.55 8.74
CA ALA A 25 19.64 4.14 8.96
C ALA A 25 19.07 3.66 10.30
N GLU A 26 19.20 4.45 11.36
CA GLU A 26 18.63 4.17 12.69
C GLU A 26 17.10 4.10 12.65
N ILE A 27 16.44 5.01 11.94
CA ILE A 27 14.97 4.96 11.75
C ILE A 27 14.56 3.66 11.06
N LYS A 28 15.25 3.29 9.99
CA LYS A 28 14.96 2.04 9.27
C LYS A 28 15.17 0.81 10.16
N ASP A 29 16.27 0.77 10.90
CA ASP A 29 16.56 -0.31 11.84
C ASP A 29 15.51 -0.39 12.96
N GLN A 30 15.01 0.74 13.46
CA GLN A 30 13.91 0.77 14.43
C GLN A 30 12.60 0.23 13.83
N GLU A 31 12.30 0.56 12.58
CA GLU A 31 11.11 0.06 11.87
C GLU A 31 11.19 -1.47 11.67
N GLU A 32 12.32 -1.98 11.19
CA GLU A 32 12.58 -3.42 11.02
C GLU A 32 12.49 -4.19 12.36
N LYS A 33 13.06 -3.62 13.43
CA LYS A 33 12.95 -4.18 14.79
C LYS A 33 11.51 -4.24 15.26
N ARG A 34 10.72 -3.18 15.01
CA ARG A 34 9.30 -3.13 15.38
C ARG A 34 8.50 -4.19 14.63
N LEU A 35 8.72 -4.36 13.33
CA LEU A 35 8.07 -5.40 12.52
C LEU A 35 8.43 -6.81 13.02
N THR A 36 9.71 -7.03 13.32
CA THR A 36 10.19 -8.30 13.86
C THR A 36 9.56 -8.60 15.22
N GLN A 37 9.46 -7.59 16.10
CA GLN A 37 8.83 -7.74 17.41
C GLN A 37 7.34 -8.09 17.29
N GLU A 38 6.64 -7.49 16.34
CA GLU A 38 5.24 -7.83 16.06
C GLU A 38 5.09 -9.27 15.55
N ALA A 39 5.96 -9.70 14.62
CA ALA A 39 5.97 -11.08 14.15
C ALA A 39 6.26 -12.08 15.28
N GLN A 40 7.20 -11.77 16.17
CA GLN A 40 7.48 -12.57 17.36
C GLN A 40 6.28 -12.62 18.32
N ARG A 41 5.54 -11.51 18.47
CA ARG A 41 4.31 -11.49 19.26
C ARG A 41 3.26 -12.42 18.66
N ARG A 42 3.05 -12.36 17.34
CA ARG A 42 2.13 -13.25 16.62
C ARG A 42 2.49 -14.73 16.82
N LEU A 43 3.77 -15.09 16.68
CA LEU A 43 4.23 -16.46 16.91
C LEU A 43 3.98 -16.93 18.35
N LYS A 44 4.16 -16.04 19.34
CA LYS A 44 3.87 -16.36 20.75
C LYS A 44 2.36 -16.53 20.99
N GLU A 45 1.53 -15.71 20.36
CA GLU A 45 0.07 -15.86 20.40
C GLU A 45 -0.34 -17.22 19.81
N GLU A 46 0.18 -17.57 18.63
CA GLU A 46 -0.06 -18.87 17.97
C GLU A 46 0.38 -20.05 18.84
N GLN A 47 1.60 -20.00 19.40
CA GLN A 47 2.10 -21.01 20.33
C GLN A 47 1.18 -21.17 21.55
N HIS A 48 0.73 -20.06 22.14
CA HIS A 48 -0.17 -20.09 23.28
C HIS A 48 -1.51 -20.76 22.94
N TYR A 49 -2.08 -20.50 21.75
CA TYR A 49 -3.29 -21.20 21.29
C TYR A 49 -3.05 -22.69 21.07
N GLU A 50 -1.92 -23.07 20.47
CA GLU A 50 -1.55 -24.46 20.28
C GLU A 50 -1.39 -25.20 21.62
N ASP A 51 -0.77 -24.57 22.61
CA ASP A 51 -0.58 -25.14 23.94
C ASP A 51 -1.90 -25.35 24.67
N LEU A 52 -2.82 -24.38 24.61
CA LEU A 52 -4.18 -24.55 25.15
C LEU A 52 -4.91 -25.72 24.48
N LYS A 53 -4.78 -25.86 23.17
CA LYS A 53 -5.39 -26.97 22.42
C LYS A 53 -4.78 -28.32 22.80
N ARG A 54 -3.46 -28.39 23.01
CA ARG A 54 -2.78 -29.58 23.55
C ARG A 54 -3.34 -29.95 24.92
N LEU A 55 -3.45 -28.98 25.83
CA LEU A 55 -4.00 -29.19 27.17
C LEU A 55 -5.46 -29.68 27.12
N GLN A 56 -6.30 -29.15 26.23
CA GLN A 56 -7.68 -29.61 26.05
C GLN A 56 -7.75 -31.07 25.59
N VAL A 57 -6.84 -31.49 24.71
CA VAL A 57 -6.74 -32.88 24.25
C VAL A 57 -6.22 -33.79 25.36
N GLU A 58 -5.21 -33.36 26.11
CA GLU A 58 -4.67 -34.11 27.25
C GLU A 58 -5.72 -34.31 28.35
N ALA A 59 -6.53 -33.28 28.61
CA ALA A 59 -7.69 -33.36 29.50
C ALA A 59 -8.84 -34.20 28.93
N GLY A 60 -8.77 -34.63 27.67
CA GLY A 60 -9.78 -35.46 27.01
C GLY A 60 -11.04 -34.72 26.55
N LEU A 61 -11.06 -33.38 26.58
CA LEU A 61 -12.20 -32.57 26.12
C LEU A 61 -12.36 -32.62 24.60
N ILE A 62 -11.25 -32.74 23.86
CA ILE A 62 -11.20 -32.75 22.40
C ILE A 62 -10.42 -33.99 21.93
N PRO A 63 -10.83 -34.66 20.84
CA PRO A 63 -10.07 -35.79 20.30
C PRO A 63 -8.69 -35.37 19.79
N LYS A 64 -7.71 -36.27 19.90
CA LYS A 64 -6.32 -36.08 19.41
C LYS A 64 -6.23 -35.71 17.93
N SER A 65 -7.22 -36.09 17.13
CA SER A 65 -7.30 -35.73 15.70
C SER A 65 -7.39 -34.22 15.47
N HIS A 66 -7.87 -33.44 16.44
CA HIS A 66 -7.97 -32.00 16.29
C HIS A 66 -6.59 -31.32 16.24
N LEU A 67 -5.55 -31.88 16.88
CA LEU A 67 -4.18 -31.37 16.81
C LEU A 67 -3.58 -31.47 15.39
N GLN A 68 -3.91 -32.53 14.67
CA GLN A 68 -3.42 -32.76 13.30
C GLN A 68 -4.33 -32.17 12.23
N ARG A 69 -5.54 -31.74 12.61
CA ARG A 69 -6.51 -31.11 11.71
C ARG A 69 -6.04 -29.70 11.37
N LEU A 70 -6.06 -29.36 10.07
CA LEU A 70 -5.86 -27.98 9.62
C LEU A 70 -7.11 -27.16 9.90
N ASP A 71 -7.12 -26.45 11.02
CA ASP A 71 -8.30 -25.70 11.45
C ASP A 71 -8.73 -24.67 10.41
N TRP A 72 -7.82 -23.95 9.74
CA TRP A 72 -8.20 -23.00 8.67
C TRP A 72 -9.03 -23.64 7.53
N MET A 73 -8.90 -24.95 7.30
CA MET A 73 -9.66 -25.69 6.29
C MET A 73 -11.06 -26.09 6.79
N TYR A 74 -11.26 -26.23 8.11
CA TYR A 74 -12.49 -26.77 8.72
C TYR A 74 -13.24 -25.78 9.62
N GLU A 75 -12.58 -24.74 10.15
CA GLU A 75 -13.17 -23.57 10.82
C GLU A 75 -14.03 -22.77 9.82
N GLY A 76 -13.64 -22.80 8.53
CA GLY A 76 -14.45 -22.34 7.41
C GLY A 76 -15.53 -23.33 6.95
N GLY A 77 -15.85 -24.34 7.75
CA GLY A 77 -16.93 -25.29 7.47
C GLY A 77 -18.23 -24.56 7.17
N ALA A 78 -18.73 -24.75 5.94
CA ALA A 78 -20.10 -24.40 5.54
C ALA A 78 -20.44 -22.91 5.36
N ILE A 79 -19.56 -22.08 4.79
CA ILE A 79 -20.06 -20.93 4.02
C ILE A 79 -20.72 -21.47 2.73
N LYS A 80 -22.01 -21.78 2.81
CA LYS A 80 -23.01 -21.53 1.75
C LYS A 80 -22.83 -22.17 0.36
N ASN A 81 -22.07 -23.26 0.18
CA ASN A 81 -22.17 -24.00 -1.09
C ASN A 81 -23.53 -24.68 -1.27
N THR A 82 -24.29 -24.91 -0.20
CA THR A 82 -25.71 -25.28 -0.33
C THR A 82 -26.46 -24.21 -1.12
N SER A 83 -26.29 -22.93 -0.81
CA SER A 83 -26.96 -21.85 -1.53
C SER A 83 -26.48 -21.64 -2.97
N SER A 84 -25.26 -22.02 -3.34
CA SER A 84 -24.80 -21.89 -4.72
C SER A 84 -25.24 -23.08 -5.57
N GLU A 85 -25.07 -24.30 -5.05
CA GLU A 85 -25.42 -25.53 -5.75
C GLU A 85 -26.93 -25.74 -5.84
N GLU A 86 -27.71 -25.34 -4.81
CA GLU A 86 -29.17 -25.38 -4.85
C GLU A 86 -29.78 -24.44 -5.89
N TYR A 87 -29.11 -23.32 -6.19
CA TYR A 87 -29.52 -22.38 -7.24
C TYR A 87 -29.19 -22.90 -8.63
N LEU A 88 -28.02 -23.54 -8.76
CA LEU A 88 -27.64 -24.24 -9.99
C LEU A 88 -28.56 -25.44 -10.26
N LEU A 89 -29.12 -26.07 -9.21
CA LEU A 89 -30.17 -27.09 -9.30
C LEU A 89 -31.59 -26.52 -9.50
N GLY A 90 -31.75 -25.21 -9.67
CA GLY A 90 -33.02 -24.60 -10.06
C GLY A 90 -34.02 -24.38 -8.92
N LYS A 91 -33.61 -24.45 -7.65
CA LYS A 91 -34.44 -23.94 -6.55
C LYS A 91 -34.49 -22.41 -6.66
N THR A 92 -35.69 -21.84 -6.67
CA THR A 92 -35.91 -20.39 -6.78
C THR A 92 -35.36 -19.67 -5.55
N TYR A 93 -34.83 -18.45 -5.75
CA TYR A 93 -34.42 -17.57 -4.64
C TYR A 93 -35.61 -17.29 -3.74
N ALA A 94 -35.69 -17.95 -2.59
CA ALA A 94 -36.56 -17.52 -1.51
C ALA A 94 -35.79 -16.47 -0.71
N GLU A 95 -36.25 -15.22 -0.78
CA GLU A 95 -35.88 -14.20 0.18
C GLU A 95 -36.12 -14.78 1.58
N PRO A 96 -35.13 -14.75 2.50
CA PRO A 96 -35.34 -15.35 3.81
C PRO A 96 -36.44 -14.56 4.51
N GLU A 97 -37.64 -15.13 4.53
CA GLU A 97 -38.72 -14.62 5.36
C GLU A 97 -38.20 -14.49 6.79
N THR A 98 -38.53 -13.38 7.43
CA THR A 98 -38.23 -13.15 8.84
C THR A 98 -39.07 -14.11 9.68
N VAL A 99 -38.63 -15.36 9.80
CA VAL A 99 -39.29 -16.36 10.63
C VAL A 99 -38.97 -16.02 12.08
N LYS A 100 -39.94 -15.42 12.76
CA LYS A 100 -40.08 -15.51 14.20
C LYS A 100 -40.21 -16.98 14.56
N GLY A 101 -39.26 -17.53 15.32
CA GLY A 101 -39.45 -18.80 16.06
C GLY A 101 -38.42 -19.89 15.79
N GLU A 102 -37.47 -19.98 16.73
CA GLU A 102 -36.92 -21.19 17.35
C GLU A 102 -35.96 -22.15 16.60
N TRP A 103 -34.89 -22.48 17.34
CA TRP A 103 -33.79 -23.42 17.09
C TRP A 103 -32.66 -22.98 16.15
N ARG A 104 -31.78 -22.14 16.71
CA ARG A 104 -30.33 -22.13 16.42
C ARG A 104 -29.59 -22.45 17.72
N PRO A 105 -28.51 -23.25 17.70
CA PRO A 105 -27.83 -23.67 18.92
C PRO A 105 -27.26 -22.44 19.63
N THR A 106 -27.61 -22.32 20.91
CA THR A 106 -27.29 -21.24 21.83
C THR A 106 -25.83 -21.28 22.27
N LEU A 107 -24.87 -21.21 21.34
CA LEU A 107 -23.45 -21.10 21.66
C LEU A 107 -22.78 -19.82 21.11
N CYS A 108 -23.46 -19.06 20.24
CA CYS A 108 -22.94 -17.77 19.73
C CYS A 108 -23.97 -16.64 19.87
N LYS A 109 -24.67 -16.60 20.99
CA LYS A 109 -25.29 -15.37 21.50
C LYS A 109 -24.84 -15.21 22.93
N GLU A 110 -23.55 -14.96 23.10
CA GLU A 110 -23.13 -14.20 24.27
C GLU A 110 -23.89 -12.89 24.15
N SER A 111 -24.87 -12.70 25.03
CA SER A 111 -25.54 -11.42 25.19
C SER A 111 -24.46 -10.51 25.74
N THR A 112 -23.74 -9.85 24.84
CA THR A 112 -22.78 -8.84 25.24
C THR A 112 -23.59 -7.74 25.87
N ALA A 113 -23.65 -7.75 27.20
CA ALA A 113 -24.53 -6.91 28.00
C ALA A 113 -24.31 -5.41 27.74
N ASN A 114 -23.29 -5.05 26.95
CA ASN A 114 -23.00 -3.70 26.49
C ASN A 114 -22.69 -3.65 24.99
N GLN A 115 -23.61 -4.07 24.12
CA GLN A 115 -23.48 -3.88 22.67
C GLN A 115 -23.13 -2.42 22.29
N ALA A 116 -23.63 -1.44 23.05
CA ALA A 116 -23.26 -0.03 22.88
C ALA A 116 -21.77 0.25 23.14
N ASN A 117 -21.16 -0.37 24.16
CA ASN A 117 -19.74 -0.21 24.47
C ASN A 117 -18.86 -0.94 23.46
N GLU A 118 -19.33 -2.08 22.94
CA GLU A 118 -18.65 -2.80 21.86
C GLU A 118 -18.71 -2.06 20.52
N ILE A 119 -19.83 -1.42 20.21
CA ILE A 119 -19.93 -0.54 19.04
C ILE A 119 -19.05 0.70 19.25
N PHE A 120 -19.02 1.26 20.47
CA PHE A 120 -18.18 2.41 20.79
C PHE A 120 -16.69 2.07 20.60
N THR A 121 -16.19 0.99 21.20
CA THR A 121 -14.80 0.54 21.03
C THR A 121 -14.50 0.25 19.55
N LYS A 122 -15.34 -0.52 18.85
CA LYS A 122 -15.15 -0.80 17.42
C LYS A 122 -15.05 0.45 16.55
N VAL A 123 -15.83 1.49 16.84
CA VAL A 123 -15.82 2.74 16.06
C VAL A 123 -14.65 3.64 16.45
N HIS A 124 -14.28 3.71 17.74
CA HIS A 124 -13.29 4.66 18.25
C HIS A 124 -11.86 4.09 18.23
N GLU A 125 -11.72 2.78 18.29
CA GLU A 125 -10.44 2.06 18.20
C GLU A 125 -10.13 1.63 16.75
N ASP A 126 -11.00 1.94 15.79
CA ASP A 126 -10.71 1.76 14.35
C ASP A 126 -9.61 2.76 13.89
N PRO A 127 -8.46 2.28 13.37
CA PRO A 127 -7.41 3.16 12.85
C PRO A 127 -7.90 4.07 11.71
N TYR A 128 -8.86 3.61 10.91
CA TYR A 128 -9.42 4.40 9.82
C TYR A 128 -10.25 5.59 10.34
N PHE A 129 -11.01 5.37 11.41
CA PHE A 129 -11.77 6.43 12.07
C PHE A 129 -10.85 7.50 12.68
N ALA A 130 -9.75 7.08 13.31
CA ALA A 130 -8.74 8.00 13.84
C ALA A 130 -8.12 8.89 12.74
N ILE A 131 -7.76 8.29 11.60
CA ILE A 131 -7.22 9.02 10.44
C ILE A 131 -8.24 10.03 9.89
N SER A 132 -9.51 9.62 9.77
CA SER A 132 -10.60 10.48 9.31
C SER A 132 -10.84 11.66 10.24
N GLN A 133 -10.83 11.43 11.56
CA GLN A 133 -10.98 12.49 12.57
C GLN A 133 -9.84 13.50 12.48
N GLU A 134 -8.59 13.04 12.37
CA GLU A 134 -7.41 13.90 12.23
C GLU A 134 -7.45 14.71 10.94
N GLU A 135 -7.87 14.09 9.82
CA GLU A 135 -8.06 14.80 8.56
C GLU A 135 -9.09 15.93 8.69
N GLN A 136 -10.23 15.66 9.34
CA GLN A 136 -11.26 16.65 9.60
C GLN A 136 -10.77 17.76 10.51
N ARG A 137 -10.02 17.44 11.57
CA ARG A 137 -9.42 18.41 12.49
C ARG A 137 -8.48 19.35 11.74
N ARG A 138 -7.56 18.81 10.94
CA ARG A 138 -6.64 19.60 10.11
C ARG A 138 -7.37 20.48 9.09
N ARG A 139 -8.43 19.97 8.45
CA ARG A 139 -9.30 20.75 7.54
C ARG A 139 -9.97 21.92 8.28
N LYS A 140 -10.48 21.68 9.49
CA LYS A 140 -11.09 22.70 10.35
C LYS A 140 -10.07 23.72 10.82
N GLU A 141 -8.86 23.32 11.23
CA GLU A 141 -7.78 24.23 11.62
C GLU A 141 -7.44 25.21 10.49
N VAL A 142 -7.25 24.69 9.26
CA VAL A 142 -6.99 25.52 8.08
C VAL A 142 -8.14 26.48 7.78
N THR A 143 -9.38 26.07 8.03
CA THR A 143 -10.59 26.87 7.74
C THR A 143 -10.94 27.86 8.86
N SER A 144 -10.66 27.51 10.12
CA SER A 144 -10.99 28.27 11.33
C SER A 144 -10.19 29.57 11.42
N ASN A 145 -8.98 29.59 10.86
CA ASN A 145 -8.16 30.79 10.78
C ASN A 145 -8.32 31.46 9.40
N PRO A 146 -9.09 32.56 9.29
CA PRO A 146 -9.34 33.23 8.03
C PRO A 146 -8.06 33.83 7.41
N GLN A 147 -7.06 34.20 8.20
CA GLN A 147 -5.79 34.72 7.68
C GLN A 147 -4.97 33.61 7.00
N ARG A 148 -4.84 32.44 7.64
CA ARG A 148 -4.16 31.27 7.05
C ARG A 148 -4.87 30.77 5.79
N MET A 149 -6.20 30.76 5.78
CA MET A 149 -7.00 30.43 4.59
C MET A 149 -6.73 31.40 3.44
N ASN A 150 -6.65 32.71 3.73
CA ASN A 150 -6.38 33.73 2.72
C ASN A 150 -4.94 33.67 2.20
N GLU A 151 -3.95 33.39 3.05
CA GLU A 151 -2.56 33.11 2.65
C GLU A 151 -2.49 31.91 1.71
N LEU A 152 -3.14 30.80 2.08
CA LEU A 152 -3.18 29.59 1.28
C LEU A 152 -3.84 29.84 -0.09
N LYS A 153 -4.96 30.59 -0.12
CA LYS A 153 -5.61 31.01 -1.37
C LYS A 153 -4.68 31.83 -2.26
N ARG A 154 -3.93 32.79 -1.70
CA ARG A 154 -2.94 33.60 -2.44
C ARG A 154 -1.80 32.74 -2.99
N GLU A 155 -1.29 31.79 -2.20
CA GLU A 155 -0.25 30.84 -2.61
C GLU A 155 -0.71 29.97 -3.80
N ILE A 156 -1.92 29.41 -3.70
CA ILE A 156 -2.54 28.60 -4.76
C ILE A 156 -2.73 29.43 -6.04
N GLU A 157 -3.16 30.69 -5.92
CA GLU A 157 -3.35 31.57 -7.07
C GLU A 157 -2.00 31.91 -7.74
N LYS A 158 -0.95 32.18 -6.96
CA LYS A 158 0.41 32.38 -7.48
C LYS A 158 0.93 31.14 -8.21
N MET A 159 0.74 29.93 -7.65
CA MET A 159 1.13 28.68 -8.31
C MET A 159 0.35 28.44 -9.61
N LYS A 160 -0.96 28.74 -9.64
CA LYS A 160 -1.78 28.64 -10.87
C LYS A 160 -1.32 29.63 -11.94
N LYS A 161 -1.04 30.89 -11.57
CA LYS A 161 -0.50 31.92 -12.48
C LYS A 161 0.87 31.52 -13.03
N GLY A 162 1.76 30.98 -12.19
CA GLY A 162 3.07 30.46 -12.61
C GLY A 162 2.96 29.29 -13.60
N LYS A 163 2.07 28.33 -13.36
CA LYS A 163 1.78 27.22 -14.29
C LYS A 163 1.22 27.71 -15.63
N LYS A 164 0.31 28.69 -15.62
CA LYS A 164 -0.25 29.31 -16.84
C LYS A 164 0.82 30.03 -17.65
N HIS A 165 1.64 30.87 -17.02
CA HIS A 165 2.77 31.54 -17.69
C HIS A 165 3.79 30.55 -18.28
N LYS A 166 4.06 29.42 -17.61
CA LYS A 166 4.95 28.37 -18.13
C LYS A 166 4.34 27.66 -19.35
N LYS A 167 3.03 27.42 -19.36
CA LYS A 167 2.30 26.85 -20.50
C LYS A 167 2.29 27.81 -21.70
N ASP A 168 1.96 29.09 -21.47
CA ASP A 168 1.93 30.12 -22.52
C ASP A 168 3.31 30.35 -23.16
N LYS A 169 4.39 30.33 -22.35
CA LYS A 169 5.78 30.40 -22.87
C LYS A 169 6.14 29.17 -23.73
N LYS A 170 5.68 27.97 -23.34
CA LYS A 170 5.92 26.72 -24.09
C LYS A 170 5.19 26.73 -25.44
N ASP A 171 3.96 27.22 -25.47
CA ASP A 171 3.15 27.31 -26.69
C ASP A 171 3.68 28.39 -27.65
N LYS A 172 4.16 29.54 -27.14
CA LYS A 172 4.89 30.53 -27.96
C LYS A 172 6.18 29.98 -28.58
N HIS A 173 6.96 29.18 -27.84
CA HIS A 173 8.19 28.59 -28.34
C HIS A 173 7.93 27.54 -29.43
N LYS A 174 6.83 26.78 -29.35
CA LYS A 174 6.41 25.85 -30.42
C LYS A 174 6.05 26.60 -31.71
N HIS A 175 5.19 27.62 -31.62
CA HIS A 175 4.80 28.41 -32.79
C HIS A 175 5.97 29.11 -33.48
N LYS A 176 6.98 29.56 -32.71
CA LYS A 176 8.19 30.19 -33.28
C LYS A 176 9.07 29.16 -34.01
N LYS A 177 9.12 27.91 -33.53
CA LYS A 177 9.85 26.81 -34.18
C LYS A 177 9.16 26.38 -35.48
N ASP A 178 7.83 26.27 -35.48
CA ASP A 178 7.06 25.90 -36.68
C ASP A 178 7.16 26.95 -37.80
N LYS A 179 7.26 28.24 -37.46
CA LYS A 179 7.50 29.30 -38.46
C LYS A 179 8.88 29.21 -39.12
N HIS A 180 9.90 28.72 -38.42
CA HIS A 180 11.26 28.63 -38.96
C HIS A 180 11.47 27.44 -39.93
N HIS A 181 10.55 26.47 -39.92
CA HIS A 181 10.57 25.32 -40.85
C HIS A 181 9.83 25.58 -42.16
N LYS A 182 9.05 26.67 -42.29
CA LYS A 182 8.28 26.97 -43.51
C LYS A 182 9.08 27.66 -44.64
N HIS A 183 10.30 28.14 -44.37
CA HIS A 183 11.14 28.82 -45.37
C HIS A 183 12.38 28.02 -45.82
N ARG A 184 12.50 26.73 -45.47
CA ARG A 184 13.57 25.84 -45.95
C ARG A 184 12.97 24.56 -46.55
N GLY A 185 12.20 24.73 -47.59
CA GLY A 185 11.58 23.64 -48.34
C GLY A 185 11.79 23.82 -49.83
N ASP A 186 13.05 23.81 -50.25
CA ASP A 186 13.41 23.26 -51.55
C ASP A 186 14.79 22.60 -51.40
N GLU A 187 14.97 21.48 -52.08
CA GLU A 187 16.19 20.67 -52.21
C GLU A 187 16.43 19.51 -51.22
N SER A 188 16.31 18.30 -51.79
CA SER A 188 16.86 16.99 -51.41
C SER A 188 16.19 16.20 -50.27
N THR A 189 15.21 15.35 -50.64
CA THR A 189 14.42 14.50 -49.73
C THR A 189 14.61 12.99 -50.01
N GLU A 190 15.83 12.48 -50.03
CA GLU A 190 16.04 11.01 -50.09
C GLU A 190 17.04 10.42 -49.08
N GLU A 191 17.94 11.22 -48.50
CA GLU A 191 18.98 10.68 -47.61
C GLU A 191 18.62 10.67 -46.12
N TYR A 192 17.73 11.58 -45.68
CA TYR A 192 17.43 11.76 -44.24
C TYR A 192 16.53 10.67 -43.64
N ASN A 193 15.70 9.99 -44.46
CA ASN A 193 14.80 8.95 -43.98
C ASN A 193 15.55 7.66 -43.56
N ARG A 194 16.73 7.38 -44.15
CA ARG A 194 17.52 6.17 -43.82
C ARG A 194 18.06 6.20 -42.38
N LYS A 195 18.49 7.36 -41.87
CA LYS A 195 19.02 7.49 -40.49
C LYS A 195 17.96 7.33 -39.40
N LYS A 196 16.70 7.69 -39.67
CA LYS A 196 15.61 7.63 -38.68
C LYS A 196 15.09 6.20 -38.44
N VAL A 197 15.18 5.35 -39.45
CA VAL A 197 14.85 3.91 -39.34
C VAL A 197 15.92 3.19 -38.50
N ILE A 198 17.20 3.42 -38.78
CA ILE A 198 18.33 2.81 -38.02
C ILE A 198 18.31 3.20 -36.53
N GLY A 199 17.94 4.45 -36.21
CA GLY A 199 17.84 4.91 -34.81
C GLY A 199 16.67 4.32 -34.03
N ARG A 200 15.56 3.96 -34.70
CA ARG A 200 14.42 3.29 -34.06
C ARG A 200 14.72 1.83 -33.76
N GLU A 201 15.50 1.17 -34.61
CA GLU A 201 15.87 -0.23 -34.47
C GLU A 201 16.83 -0.44 -33.27
N LYS A 202 17.83 0.43 -33.11
CA LYS A 202 18.74 0.40 -31.93
C LYS A 202 18.02 0.60 -30.59
N ASN A 203 16.97 1.41 -30.57
CA ASN A 203 16.21 1.69 -29.35
C ASN A 203 15.29 0.53 -28.94
N ARG A 204 14.85 -0.30 -29.90
CA ARG A 204 14.06 -1.50 -29.62
C ARG A 204 14.92 -2.58 -28.96
N TYR A 205 16.14 -2.80 -29.46
CA TYR A 205 17.10 -3.75 -28.87
C TYR A 205 17.49 -3.41 -27.42
N GLN A 206 17.67 -2.13 -27.07
CA GLN A 206 17.95 -1.74 -25.68
C GLN A 206 16.76 -1.96 -24.73
N LYS A 207 15.53 -1.91 -25.26
CA LYS A 207 14.32 -2.08 -24.44
C LYS A 207 14.01 -3.55 -24.18
N GLU A 208 14.31 -4.42 -25.14
CA GLU A 208 14.19 -5.87 -24.99
C GLU A 208 15.27 -6.42 -24.05
N ALA A 209 16.52 -5.95 -24.14
CA ALA A 209 17.60 -6.32 -23.21
C ALA A 209 17.33 -5.86 -21.75
N SER A 210 16.61 -4.76 -21.57
CA SER A 210 16.19 -4.27 -20.24
C SER A 210 15.05 -5.10 -19.64
N CYS A 211 14.29 -5.83 -20.45
CA CYS A 211 13.17 -6.65 -20.01
C CYS A 211 13.62 -8.08 -19.65
N ASP A 212 14.65 -8.60 -20.33
CA ASP A 212 15.23 -9.94 -20.06
C ASP A 212 16.08 -10.02 -18.78
N SER A 213 16.55 -8.88 -18.25
CA SER A 213 17.33 -8.86 -16.99
C SER A 213 16.49 -9.16 -15.73
N GLN A 214 15.16 -9.28 -15.84
CA GLN A 214 14.27 -9.54 -14.70
C GLN A 214 13.90 -11.02 -14.52
N TYR A 215 14.38 -11.91 -15.38
CA TYR A 215 14.26 -13.36 -15.22
C TYR A 215 15.66 -13.97 -15.21
N LEU A 216 16.26 -14.08 -14.03
CA LEU A 216 17.32 -15.07 -13.81
C LEU A 216 16.65 -16.39 -13.43
N PRO A 217 16.74 -17.44 -14.26
CA PRO A 217 16.30 -18.77 -13.87
C PRO A 217 17.16 -19.24 -12.69
N ASN A 218 16.51 -19.48 -11.55
CA ASN A 218 17.16 -20.01 -10.35
C ASN A 218 17.55 -21.48 -10.60
N TRP A 219 18.74 -21.71 -11.14
CA TRP A 219 19.35 -23.03 -11.27
C TRP A 219 20.36 -23.17 -10.14
N ASP A 220 19.94 -23.80 -9.05
CA ASP A 220 20.71 -24.82 -8.31
C ASP A 220 20.16 -24.99 -6.89
N ASN A 221 19.42 -26.08 -6.67
CA ASN A 221 19.89 -27.08 -5.72
C ASN A 221 19.00 -28.34 -5.79
N LYS A 222 19.51 -29.37 -6.46
CA LYS A 222 19.08 -30.74 -6.27
C LYS A 222 20.32 -31.61 -6.08
N SER A 223 20.37 -32.27 -4.93
CA SER A 223 21.18 -33.47 -4.61
C SER A 223 22.53 -33.23 -3.89
N ARG A 224 22.51 -33.22 -2.56
CA ARG A 224 23.04 -34.31 -1.72
C ARG A 224 22.52 -34.21 -0.30
#